data_AF-A0A800GHA4-F1
#
_entry.id   AF-A0A800GHA4-F1
#
_cell.length_a   1.000
_cell.length_b   1.000
_cell.length_c   1.000
_cell.angle_alpha   90.00
_cell.angle_beta   90.00
_cell.angle_gamma   90.00
#
_symmetry.space_group_name_H-M   'P 1'
#
loop_
_entity.id
_entity.type
_entity.pdbx_description
1 polymer ?
#
loop_
_entity_poly.entity_id
_entity_poly.type
_entity_poly.pdbx_seq_one_letter_code
_entity_poly.pdbx_strand_id
1 'polypeptide(L)'
;MLITLLATGFKFKKIPYKLRYDLFSVGSLLVWFAYWPPFFRYATPMFDFFPLYFAFITAFFSLVFITKRENMDPDAITFLQWLSDSGRFNPLLVMLAVITGLAMPEHFLLFPVALTILIIRFTLASCLDNE
;
A
#
# COMPACT_ATOMS: atom_id res chain seq x y z
N MET A 1 -1.55 26.05 -11.93
CA MET A 1 -1.96 24.83 -11.19
C MET A 1 -1.22 23.58 -11.65
N LEU A 2 -1.01 23.38 -12.97
CA LEU A 2 -0.23 22.25 -13.51
C LEU A 2 1.28 22.31 -13.19
N ILE A 3 1.85 23.53 -13.17
CA ILE A 3 3.28 23.77 -12.91
C ILE A 3 3.66 23.47 -11.44
N THR A 4 2.74 23.72 -10.49
CA THR A 4 2.93 23.39 -9.07
C THR A 4 2.87 21.88 -8.82
N LEU A 5 2.02 21.14 -9.54
CA LEU A 5 1.96 19.67 -9.50
C LEU A 5 3.27 19.03 -10.01
N LEU A 6 3.79 19.53 -11.13
CA LEU A 6 5.06 19.06 -11.70
C LEU A 6 6.28 19.40 -10.82
N ALA A 7 6.30 20.59 -10.21
CA ALA A 7 7.35 20.99 -9.27
C ALA A 7 7.33 20.16 -7.97
N THR A 8 6.14 19.75 -7.52
CA THR A 8 5.99 18.84 -6.37
C THR A 8 6.51 17.44 -6.73
N GLY A 9 6.21 16.96 -7.95
CA GLY A 9 6.74 15.71 -8.51
C GLY A 9 8.27 15.62 -8.56
N PHE A 10 8.97 16.73 -8.82
CA PHE A 10 10.44 16.75 -8.84
C PHE A 10 11.08 16.64 -7.45
N LYS A 11 10.40 17.12 -6.40
CA LYS A 11 10.85 16.98 -5.01
C LYS A 11 10.59 15.58 -4.43
N PHE A 12 9.71 14.79 -5.04
CA PHE A 12 9.48 13.40 -4.62
C PHE A 12 10.76 12.58 -4.58
N LYS A 13 11.75 12.87 -5.45
CA LYS A 13 13.01 12.09 -5.51
C LYS A 13 13.88 12.18 -4.26
N LYS A 14 13.67 13.17 -3.37
CA LYS A 14 14.38 13.34 -2.09
C LYS A 14 13.62 12.82 -0.87
N ILE A 15 12.39 12.35 -1.05
CA ILE A 15 11.57 11.86 0.06
C ILE A 15 12.04 10.43 0.41
N PRO A 16 12.26 10.10 1.69
CA PRO A 16 12.60 8.74 2.10
C PRO A 16 11.51 7.77 1.65
N TYR A 17 11.92 6.59 1.23
CA TYR A 17 11.05 5.63 0.57
C TYR A 17 9.78 5.32 1.38
N LYS A 18 9.94 5.11 2.70
CA LYS A 18 8.85 4.96 3.68
C LYS A 18 7.79 6.07 3.61
N LEU A 19 8.23 7.34 3.57
CA LEU A 19 7.29 8.47 3.55
C LEU A 19 6.55 8.58 2.21
N ARG A 20 7.17 8.19 1.08
CA ARG A 20 6.46 8.15 -0.21
C ARG A 20 5.32 7.14 -0.17
N TYR A 21 5.58 6.01 0.46
CA TYR A 21 4.61 4.94 0.60
C TYR A 21 3.44 5.36 1.48
N ASP A 22 3.74 5.89 2.66
CA ASP A 22 2.73 6.38 3.59
C ASP A 22 1.87 7.47 2.94
N LEU A 23 2.48 8.44 2.24
CA LEU A 23 1.76 9.47 1.51
C LEU A 23 0.88 8.91 0.41
N PHE A 24 1.35 7.92 -0.34
CA PHE A 24 0.57 7.29 -1.40
C PHE A 24 -0.61 6.50 -0.83
N SER A 25 -0.39 5.67 0.19
CA SER A 25 -1.44 4.89 0.83
C SER A 25 -2.50 5.79 1.48
N VAL A 26 -2.09 6.77 2.28
CA VAL A 26 -3.02 7.75 2.88
C VAL A 26 -3.76 8.54 1.80
N GLY A 27 -3.05 9.00 0.77
CA GLY A 27 -3.66 9.70 -0.37
C GLY A 27 -4.71 8.85 -1.07
N SER A 28 -4.42 7.58 -1.35
CA SER A 28 -5.37 6.66 -1.99
C SER A 28 -6.60 6.40 -1.13
N LEU A 29 -6.44 6.30 0.19
CA LEU A 29 -7.55 6.13 1.14
C LEU A 29 -8.43 7.38 1.22
N LEU A 30 -7.82 8.57 1.22
CA LEU A 30 -8.57 9.83 1.19
C LEU A 30 -9.35 9.98 -0.12
N VAL A 31 -8.74 9.67 -1.26
CA VAL A 31 -9.45 9.68 -2.55
C VAL A 31 -10.57 8.65 -2.56
N TRP A 32 -10.35 7.44 -2.05
CA TRP A 32 -11.40 6.41 -1.90
C TRP A 32 -12.57 6.93 -1.08
N PHE A 33 -12.29 7.50 0.10
CA PHE A 33 -13.31 8.00 1.01
C PHE A 33 -14.09 9.19 0.43
N ALA A 34 -13.45 10.05 -0.36
CA ALA A 34 -14.10 11.20 -0.98
C ALA A 34 -14.84 10.85 -2.28
N TYR A 35 -14.30 9.94 -3.10
CA TYR A 35 -14.77 9.67 -4.46
C TYR A 35 -15.85 8.58 -4.51
N TRP A 36 -15.77 7.55 -3.65
CA TRP A 36 -16.69 6.40 -3.74
C TRP A 36 -18.10 6.62 -3.19
N PRO A 37 -18.38 7.47 -2.18
CA PRO A 37 -19.72 7.58 -1.60
C PRO A 37 -20.89 7.80 -2.59
N PRO A 38 -20.75 8.60 -3.67
CA PRO A 38 -21.82 8.78 -4.66
C PRO A 38 -22.19 7.51 -5.46
N PHE A 39 -21.28 6.53 -5.56
CA PHE A 39 -21.48 5.31 -6.35
C PHE A 39 -22.16 4.20 -5.55
N PHE A 40 -22.19 4.29 -4.23
CA PHE A 40 -22.73 3.25 -3.35
C PHE A 40 -23.99 3.73 -2.64
N ARG A 41 -24.79 2.78 -2.14
CA ARG A 41 -25.98 3.11 -1.35
C ARG A 41 -25.58 3.75 -0.02
N TYR A 42 -26.45 4.63 0.46
CA TYR A 42 -26.29 5.24 1.78
C TYR A 42 -26.13 4.16 2.85
N ALA A 43 -25.17 4.36 3.77
CA ALA A 43 -24.82 3.42 4.84
C ALA A 43 -24.30 2.04 4.35
N THR A 44 -23.58 2.00 3.23
CA THR A 44 -22.88 0.76 2.85
C THR A 44 -21.81 0.42 3.90
N PRO A 45 -21.84 -0.77 4.52
CA PRO A 45 -20.99 -1.14 5.66
C PRO A 45 -19.49 -1.11 5.35
N MET A 46 -19.15 -1.18 4.06
CA MET A 46 -17.78 -1.05 3.57
C MET A 46 -17.07 0.21 4.07
N PHE A 47 -17.76 1.35 4.15
CA PHE A 47 -17.14 2.60 4.60
C PHE A 47 -16.77 2.59 6.10
N ASP A 48 -17.42 1.74 6.89
CA ASP A 48 -17.14 1.58 8.32
C ASP A 48 -16.07 0.50 8.58
N PHE A 49 -16.16 -0.64 7.88
CA PHE A 49 -15.27 -1.79 8.12
C PHE A 49 -13.93 -1.69 7.40
N PHE A 50 -13.85 -1.07 6.22
CA PHE A 50 -12.60 -1.05 5.46
C PHE A 50 -11.50 -0.22 6.13
N PRO A 51 -11.77 0.95 6.73
CA PRO A 51 -10.77 1.67 7.52
C PRO A 51 -10.21 0.82 8.66
N LEU A 52 -11.08 0.08 9.37
CA LEU A 52 -10.67 -0.84 10.44
C LEU A 52 -9.80 -1.97 9.88
N TYR A 53 -10.21 -2.55 8.75
CA TYR A 53 -9.46 -3.59 8.06
C TYR A 53 -8.06 -3.12 7.66
N PHE A 54 -7.93 -1.93 7.07
CA PHE A 54 -6.63 -1.39 6.68
C PHE A 54 -5.74 -1.11 7.89
N ALA A 55 -6.29 -0.52 8.96
CA ALA A 55 -5.56 -0.32 10.20
C ALA A 55 -5.06 -1.66 10.79
N PHE A 56 -5.93 -2.67 10.81
CA PHE A 56 -5.60 -4.00 11.30
C PHE A 56 -4.51 -4.68 10.46
N ILE A 57 -4.65 -4.70 9.14
CA ILE A 57 -3.66 -5.28 8.22
C ILE A 57 -2.31 -4.57 8.36
N THR A 58 -2.28 -3.24 8.36
CA THR A 58 -1.03 -2.50 8.52
C THR A 58 -0.36 -2.80 9.86
N ALA A 59 -1.11 -2.83 10.95
CA ALA A 59 -0.58 -3.18 12.27
C ALA A 59 -0.10 -4.63 12.32
N PHE A 60 -0.88 -5.56 11.79
CA PHE A 60 -0.57 -6.99 11.76
C PHE A 60 0.73 -7.26 11.00
N PHE A 61 0.83 -6.78 9.75
CA PHE A 61 2.03 -6.99 8.94
C PHE A 61 3.24 -6.25 9.51
N SER A 62 3.05 -5.05 10.07
CA SER A 62 4.15 -4.37 10.77
C SER A 62 4.65 -5.19 11.96
N LEU A 63 3.76 -5.76 12.78
CA LEU A 63 4.16 -6.55 13.95
C LEU A 63 4.81 -7.87 13.54
N VAL A 64 4.23 -8.57 12.57
CA VAL A 64 4.76 -9.86 12.09
C VAL A 64 6.16 -9.72 11.51
N PHE A 65 6.42 -8.69 10.70
CA PHE A 65 7.68 -8.54 9.98
C PHE A 65 8.72 -7.71 10.71
N ILE A 66 8.33 -6.63 11.42
CA ILE A 66 9.29 -5.74 12.09
C ILE A 66 9.73 -6.31 13.44
N THR A 67 8.81 -6.86 14.24
CA THR A 67 9.13 -7.35 15.60
C THR A 67 9.89 -8.69 15.57
N LYS A 68 9.73 -9.50 14.52
CA LYS A 68 10.38 -10.82 14.44
C LYS A 68 11.69 -10.87 13.65
N ARG A 69 12.18 -9.76 13.08
CA ARG A 69 13.43 -9.76 12.30
C ARG A 69 14.60 -10.43 13.04
N GLU A 70 14.78 -10.15 14.33
CA GLU A 70 15.88 -10.70 15.14
C GLU A 70 15.74 -12.21 15.46
N ASN A 71 14.51 -12.74 15.41
CA ASN A 71 14.22 -14.15 15.72
C ASN A 71 13.80 -14.95 14.47
N MET A 72 14.01 -14.39 13.27
CA MET A 72 13.57 -15.01 12.04
C MET A 72 14.62 -16.00 11.55
N ASP A 73 14.17 -17.21 11.22
CA ASP A 73 15.01 -18.28 10.71
C ASP A 73 15.72 -17.83 9.41
N PRO A 74 17.05 -18.03 9.25
CA PRO A 74 17.77 -17.73 8.01
C PRO A 74 17.11 -18.29 6.74
N ASP A 75 16.44 -19.45 6.81
CA ASP A 75 15.70 -20.02 5.67
C ASP A 75 14.47 -19.15 5.30
N ALA A 76 13.79 -18.59 6.30
CA ALA A 76 12.67 -17.68 6.09
C ALA A 76 13.13 -16.35 5.48
N ILE A 77 14.30 -15.82 5.90
CA ILE A 77 14.90 -14.62 5.29
C ILE A 77 15.21 -14.87 3.81
N THR A 78 15.82 -16.01 3.49
CA THR A 78 16.19 -16.38 2.12
C THR A 78 14.96 -16.50 1.21
N PHE A 79 13.88 -17.10 1.72
CA PHE A 79 12.61 -17.18 0.99
C PHE A 79 12.00 -15.79 0.75
N LEU A 80 12.01 -14.90 1.74
CA LEU A 80 11.49 -13.53 1.58
C LEU A 80 12.34 -12.70 0.61
N GLN A 81 13.67 -12.86 0.62
CA GLN A 81 14.56 -12.24 -0.36
C GLN A 81 14.24 -12.73 -1.77
N TRP A 82 14.10 -14.04 -1.96
CA TRP A 82 13.68 -14.61 -3.24
C TRP A 82 12.32 -14.08 -3.70
N LEU A 83 11.36 -13.94 -2.77
CA LEU A 83 10.04 -13.39 -3.06
C LEU A 83 10.12 -11.91 -3.49
N SER A 84 10.95 -11.12 -2.81
CA SER A 84 11.23 -9.72 -3.16
C SER A 84 11.89 -9.59 -4.54
N ASP A 85 12.89 -10.42 -4.82
CA ASP A 85 13.73 -10.35 -6.04
C ASP A 85 13.05 -10.92 -7.27
N SER A 86 11.97 -11.68 -7.11
CA SER A 86 11.22 -12.32 -8.21
C SER A 86 10.64 -11.34 -9.25
N GLY A 87 10.73 -10.02 -9.05
CA GLY A 87 10.28 -8.98 -9.98
C GLY A 87 8.75 -8.88 -10.14
N ARG A 88 8.02 -9.89 -9.67
CA ARG A 88 6.55 -9.94 -9.60
C ARG A 88 5.97 -8.88 -8.67
N PHE A 89 6.75 -8.44 -7.69
CA PHE A 89 6.42 -7.36 -6.78
C PHE A 89 7.14 -6.08 -7.18
N ASN A 90 6.97 -5.60 -8.41
CA ASN A 90 7.47 -4.26 -8.76
C ASN A 90 6.60 -3.20 -8.05
N PRO A 91 7.18 -2.26 -7.27
CA PRO A 91 6.42 -1.27 -6.51
C PRO A 91 5.49 -0.45 -7.41
N LEU A 92 6.00 -0.10 -8.59
CA LEU A 92 5.27 0.73 -9.54
C LEU A 92 4.04 0.01 -10.08
N LEU A 93 4.16 -1.30 -10.36
CA LEU A 93 3.04 -2.11 -10.83
C LEU A 93 1.95 -2.22 -9.77
N VAL A 94 2.32 -2.43 -8.51
CA VAL A 94 1.34 -2.50 -7.41
C VAL A 94 0.67 -1.14 -7.17
N MET A 95 1.43 -0.04 -7.22
CA MET A 95 0.85 1.30 -7.12
C MET A 95 -0.13 1.59 -8.28
N LEU A 96 0.22 1.18 -9.51
CA LEU A 96 -0.70 1.27 -10.65
C LEU A 96 -1.96 0.43 -10.43
N ALA A 97 -1.83 -0.78 -9.87
CA ALA A 97 -2.98 -1.63 -9.53
C ALA A 97 -3.90 -0.98 -8.48
N VAL A 98 -3.35 -0.24 -7.52
CA VAL A 98 -4.14 0.52 -6.54
C VAL A 98 -4.91 1.65 -7.24
N ILE A 99 -4.28 2.38 -8.16
CA ILE A 99 -4.92 3.47 -8.91
C ILE A 99 -6.03 2.91 -9.81
N THR A 100 -5.79 1.80 -10.52
CA THR A 100 -6.83 1.18 -11.37
C THR A 100 -7.98 0.63 -10.54
N GLY A 101 -7.70 0.03 -9.38
CA GLY A 101 -8.75 -0.40 -8.44
C GLY A 101 -9.60 0.77 -7.93
N LEU A 102 -8.96 1.90 -7.64
CA LEU A 102 -9.63 3.11 -7.20
C LEU A 102 -10.56 3.71 -8.27
N ALA A 103 -10.16 3.61 -9.54
CA ALA A 103 -10.90 4.10 -10.69
C ALA A 103 -12.09 3.20 -11.09
N MET A 104 -12.19 1.98 -10.55
CA MET A 104 -13.23 1.00 -10.91
C MET A 104 -14.11 0.63 -9.70
N PRO A 105 -15.10 1.47 -9.32
CA PRO A 105 -16.01 1.19 -8.22
C PRO A 105 -16.80 -0.12 -8.38
N GLU A 106 -17.11 -0.52 -9.63
CA GLU A 106 -17.80 -1.78 -9.96
C GLU A 106 -17.04 -3.02 -9.43
N HIS A 107 -15.71 -2.93 -9.36
CA HIS A 107 -14.83 -3.97 -8.84
C HIS A 107 -14.28 -3.54 -7.47
N PHE A 108 -15.19 -3.22 -6.55
CA PHE A 108 -14.86 -2.58 -5.26
C PHE A 108 -13.82 -3.34 -4.42
N LEU A 109 -13.67 -4.65 -4.60
CA LEU A 109 -12.67 -5.49 -3.93
C LEU A 109 -11.25 -5.35 -4.51
N LEU A 110 -11.09 -4.83 -5.73
CA LEU A 110 -9.79 -4.72 -6.38
C LEU A 110 -8.90 -3.71 -5.65
N PHE A 111 -9.48 -2.59 -5.21
CA PHE A 111 -8.78 -1.57 -4.42
C PHE A 111 -8.22 -2.09 -3.09
N PRO A 112 -9.01 -2.67 -2.15
CA PRO A 112 -8.48 -3.15 -0.87
C PRO A 112 -7.48 -4.31 -1.05
N VAL A 113 -7.68 -5.17 -2.05
CA VAL A 113 -6.72 -6.25 -2.35
C VAL A 113 -5.40 -5.68 -2.88
N ALA A 114 -5.44 -4.73 -3.81
CA ALA A 114 -4.22 -4.08 -4.29
C ALA A 114 -3.50 -3.32 -3.17
N LEU A 115 -4.24 -2.62 -2.29
CA LEU A 115 -3.66 -1.88 -1.18
C LEU A 115 -3.05 -2.80 -0.11
N THR A 116 -3.62 -3.97 0.12
CA THR A 116 -3.01 -4.97 1.02
C THR A 116 -1.76 -5.59 0.44
N ILE A 117 -1.74 -5.92 -0.86
CA ILE A 117 -0.51 -6.36 -1.55
C ILE A 117 0.57 -5.28 -1.43
N LEU A 118 0.20 -4.01 -1.56
CA LEU A 118 1.06 -2.86 -1.36
C LEU A 118 1.64 -2.88 0.08
N ILE A 119 0.80 -2.92 1.11
CA ILE A 119 1.26 -2.98 2.53
C ILE A 119 2.20 -4.17 2.79
N ILE A 120 1.88 -5.36 2.28
CA ILE A 120 2.71 -6.56 2.43
C ILE A 120 4.09 -6.34 1.81
N ARG A 121 4.13 -5.83 0.58
CA ARG A 121 5.40 -5.54 -0.09
C ARG A 121 6.25 -4.54 0.69
N PHE A 122 5.64 -3.48 1.20
CA PHE A 122 6.36 -2.45 1.94
C PHE A 122 6.94 -2.95 3.25
N THR A 123 6.15 -3.73 4.01
CA THR A 123 6.61 -4.34 5.25
C THR A 123 7.73 -5.36 5.00
N LEU A 124 7.65 -6.10 3.89
CA LEU A 124 8.70 -7.01 3.44
C LEU A 124 9.99 -6.29 3.03
N ALA A 125 9.89 -5.22 2.23
CA ALA A 125 11.04 -4.40 1.85
C ALA A 125 11.72 -3.75 3.07
N SER A 126 10.91 -3.25 4.01
CA SER A 126 11.40 -2.68 5.27
C SER A 126 12.07 -3.73 6.16
N CYS A 127 11.60 -4.98 6.15
CA CYS A 127 12.22 -6.08 6.88
C CYS A 127 13.59 -6.47 6.30
N LEU A 128 13.73 -6.41 4.98
CA LEU A 128 14.93 -6.81 4.26
C LEU A 128 15.98 -5.69 4.15
N ASP A 129 15.70 -4.47 4.63
CA ASP A 129 16.58 -3.30 4.52
C ASP A 129 17.00 -2.98 3.07
N ASN A 130 16.21 -3.44 2.09
CA ASN A 130 16.57 -3.41 0.68
C ASN A 130 16.27 -2.06 -0.01
N GLU A 131 15.67 -1.06 0.68
CA GLU A 131 15.22 0.22 0.09
C GLU A 131 15.35 1.44 1.03
#